data_AF-A0A943TBG9-F1
#
_entry.id   AF-A0A943TBG9-F1
#
_cell.length_a   1.000
_cell.length_b   1.000
_cell.length_c   1.000
_cell.angle_alpha   90.00
_cell.angle_beta   90.00
_cell.angle_gamma   90.00
#
_symmetry.space_group_name_H-M   'P 1'
#
loop_
_entity.id
_entity.type
_entity.pdbx_description
1 polymer ?
#
loop_
_entity_poly.entity_id
_entity_poly.type
_entity_poly.pdbx_seq_one_letter_code
_entity_poly.pdbx_strand_id
1 'polypeptide(L)'
;MPISVLDSRPVQMNVRMDRQLKEAGDAVLAHIGMTPSQAVRELWQYLTENGHMPVAKKNDDEVLPDDIRSKASSSRVSEGAALISKFYERFSIQRPSPDEAFDYDELYDQMMSERFSDWIEL
;
A
#
# COMPACT_ATOMS: atom_id res chain seq x y z
N MET A 1 16.53 -5.69 36.40
CA MET A 1 15.37 -6.34 37.07
C MET A 1 15.44 -7.82 36.76
N PRO A 2 15.58 -8.72 37.75
CA PRO A 2 15.53 -10.15 37.46
C PRO A 2 14.11 -10.49 36.99
N ILE A 3 14.01 -11.17 35.86
CA ILE A 3 12.75 -11.69 35.33
C ILE A 3 12.37 -12.83 36.28
N SER A 4 11.58 -12.49 37.31
CA SER A 4 11.03 -13.44 38.26
C SER A 4 10.45 -14.62 37.48
N VAL A 5 10.84 -15.83 37.88
CA VAL A 5 10.31 -17.11 37.42
C VAL A 5 8.86 -16.94 36.99
N LEU A 6 8.60 -16.99 35.69
CA LEU A 6 7.29 -16.78 35.11
C LEU A 6 6.33 -17.74 35.81
N ASP A 7 5.34 -17.19 36.51
CA ASP A 7 4.24 -17.97 37.07
C ASP A 7 3.60 -18.73 35.91
N SER A 8 3.88 -20.04 35.83
CA SER A 8 3.50 -20.88 34.69
C SER A 8 2.04 -21.34 34.76
N ARG A 9 1.26 -20.77 35.68
CA ARG A 9 -0.15 -21.09 35.84
C ARG A 9 -0.94 -20.57 34.62
N PRO A 10 -1.85 -21.39 34.06
CA PRO A 10 -2.69 -20.93 32.96
C PRO A 10 -3.63 -19.82 33.46
N VAL A 11 -3.63 -18.68 32.77
CA VAL A 11 -4.54 -17.55 33.01
C VAL A 11 -5.52 -17.44 31.84
N GLN A 12 -6.76 -17.05 32.14
CA GLN A 12 -7.79 -16.80 31.13
C GLN A 12 -7.85 -15.32 30.75
N MET A 13 -8.00 -15.05 29.46
CA MET A 13 -8.27 -13.71 28.93
C MET A 13 -9.63 -13.69 28.25
N ASN A 14 -10.52 -12.84 28.77
CA ASN A 14 -11.87 -12.65 28.22
C ASN A 14 -11.95 -11.31 27.50
N VAL A 15 -12.46 -11.32 26.26
CA VAL A 15 -12.60 -10.11 25.43
C VAL A 15 -14.04 -10.04 24.90
N ARG A 16 -14.65 -8.85 24.98
CA ARG A 16 -15.95 -8.57 24.35
C ARG A 16 -15.72 -8.11 22.92
N MET A 17 -16.46 -8.68 21.97
CA MET A 17 -16.38 -8.35 20.55
C MET A 17 -17.72 -8.62 19.87
N ASP A 18 -17.92 -8.03 18.70
CA ASP A 18 -19.12 -8.23 17.90
C ASP A 18 -19.28 -9.69 17.47
N ARG A 19 -20.52 -10.18 17.54
CA ARG A 19 -20.83 -11.58 17.17
C ARG A 19 -20.43 -11.89 15.73
N GLN A 20 -20.73 -11.00 14.78
CA GLN A 20 -20.39 -11.18 13.38
C GLN A 20 -18.88 -11.21 13.15
N LEU A 21 -18.13 -10.37 13.86
CA LEU A 21 -16.66 -10.36 13.79
C LEU A 21 -16.08 -11.67 14.33
N LYS A 22 -16.62 -12.18 15.45
CA LYS A 22 -16.24 -13.48 15.99
C LYS A 22 -16.49 -14.61 15.00
N GLU A 23 -17.68 -14.67 14.41
CA GLU A 23 -18.05 -15.74 13.47
C GLU A 23 -17.19 -15.71 12.20
N ALA A 24 -16.94 -14.53 11.65
CA ALA A 24 -16.06 -14.36 10.48
C ALA A 24 -14.62 -14.78 10.81
N GLY A 25 -14.10 -14.36 11.97
CA GLY A 25 -12.76 -14.74 12.43
C GLY A 25 -12.63 -16.24 12.67
N ASP A 26 -13.59 -16.87 13.34
CA ASP A 26 -13.60 -18.31 13.60
C ASP A 26 -13.61 -19.12 12.30
N ALA A 27 -14.33 -18.67 11.26
CA ALA A 27 -14.36 -19.32 9.96
C ALA A 27 -12.99 -19.28 9.25
N VAL A 28 -12.30 -18.13 9.28
CA VAL A 28 -10.96 -17.98 8.69
C VAL A 28 -9.94 -18.84 9.46
N LEU A 29 -9.98 -18.79 10.78
CA LEU A 29 -9.09 -19.58 11.64
C LEU A 29 -9.27 -21.09 11.42
N ALA A 30 -10.52 -21.55 11.31
CA ALA A 30 -10.81 -22.95 11.00
C ALA A 30 -10.28 -23.35 9.61
N HIS A 31 -10.36 -22.46 8.62
CA HIS A 31 -9.84 -22.71 7.28
C HIS A 31 -8.31 -22.91 7.27
N ILE A 32 -7.58 -22.15 8.10
CA ILE A 32 -6.12 -22.31 8.26
C ILE A 32 -5.74 -23.37 9.31
N GLY A 33 -6.71 -24.11 9.87
CA GLY A 33 -6.47 -25.18 10.83
C GLY A 33 -6.06 -24.70 12.23
N MET A 34 -6.37 -23.46 12.59
CA MET A 34 -5.98 -22.84 13.85
C MET A 34 -7.20 -22.56 14.73
N THR A 35 -7.05 -22.69 16.05
CA THR A 35 -8.08 -22.26 17.00
C THR A 35 -7.89 -20.79 17.39
N PRO A 36 -8.96 -20.07 17.78
CA PRO A 36 -8.85 -18.70 18.30
C PRO A 36 -7.85 -18.56 19.45
N SER A 37 -7.86 -19.53 20.37
CA SER A 37 -6.94 -19.55 21.51
C SER A 37 -5.47 -19.71 21.08
N GLN A 38 -5.19 -20.46 20.02
CA GLN A 38 -3.83 -20.58 19.48
C GLN A 38 -3.40 -19.28 18.80
N ALA A 39 -4.26 -18.69 17.96
CA ALA A 39 -3.96 -17.42 17.29
C ALA A 39 -3.63 -16.30 18.29
N VAL A 40 -4.39 -16.23 19.38
CA VAL A 40 -4.13 -15.27 20.46
C VAL A 40 -2.82 -15.56 21.18
N ARG A 41 -2.48 -16.82 21.47
CA ARG A 41 -1.20 -17.16 22.13
C ARG A 41 0.00 -16.80 21.25
N GLU A 42 -0.05 -17.14 19.97
CA GLU A 42 0.99 -16.79 19.00
C GLU A 42 1.17 -15.28 18.89
N LEU A 43 0.08 -14.51 18.88
CA LEU A 43 0.15 -13.06 18.87
C LEU A 43 0.85 -12.52 20.13
N TRP A 44 0.52 -13.04 21.31
CA TRP A 44 1.16 -12.62 22.55
C TRP A 44 2.65 -12.97 22.60
N GLN A 45 3.02 -14.15 22.09
CA GLN A 45 4.41 -14.55 21.96
C GLN A 45 5.16 -13.60 21.02
N TYR A 46 4.59 -13.33 19.84
CA TYR A 46 5.17 -12.39 18.88
C TYR A 46 5.38 -11.00 19.48
N LEU A 47 4.37 -10.46 20.16
CA LEU A 47 4.45 -9.15 20.81
C LEU A 47 5.54 -9.10 21.88
N THR A 48 5.70 -10.18 22.64
CA THR A 48 6.71 -10.28 23.71
C THR A 48 8.12 -10.33 23.12
N GLU A 49 8.30 -11.02 21.99
CA GLU A 49 9.60 -11.17 21.32
C GLU A 49 9.99 -9.92 20.50
N ASN A 50 9.03 -9.26 19.86
CA ASN A 50 9.30 -8.20 18.87
C ASN A 50 8.98 -6.78 19.37
N GLY A 51 8.14 -6.64 20.41
CA GLY A 51 7.80 -5.34 21.00
C GLY A 51 6.88 -4.43 20.17
N HIS A 52 6.36 -4.91 19.04
CA HIS A 52 5.42 -4.18 18.19
C HIS A 52 4.37 -5.13 17.60
N MET A 53 3.22 -4.60 17.17
CA MET A 53 2.20 -5.39 16.47
C MET A 53 2.82 -6.06 15.22
N PRO A 54 2.42 -7.31 14.88
CA PRO A 54 2.73 -7.84 13.56
C PRO A 54 2.02 -6.93 12.57
N VAL A 55 2.78 -5.99 12.01
CA VAL A 55 2.25 -5.03 11.05
C VAL A 55 1.76 -5.91 9.91
N ALA A 56 0.45 -5.96 9.69
CA ALA A 56 -0.08 -6.40 8.42
C ALA A 56 0.65 -5.51 7.41
N LYS A 57 1.61 -6.07 6.68
CA LYS A 57 2.28 -5.33 5.63
C LYS A 57 1.16 -4.82 4.73
N LYS A 58 0.78 -3.55 4.89
CA LYS A 58 0.39 -2.77 3.74
C LYS A 58 1.56 -2.99 2.80
N ASN A 59 1.26 -3.45 1.59
CA ASN A 59 2.25 -3.61 0.53
C ASN A 59 2.77 -2.22 0.13
N ASP A 60 3.43 -1.53 1.04
CA ASP A 60 4.09 -0.25 0.81
C ASP A 60 5.62 -0.40 0.91
N ASP A 61 6.14 -1.55 1.36
CA ASP A 61 7.58 -1.86 1.33
C ASP A 61 7.82 -3.35 1.03
N GLU A 62 7.37 -3.82 -0.14
CA GLU A 62 8.23 -4.75 -0.86
C GLU A 62 9.26 -3.88 -1.58
N VAL A 63 10.43 -3.73 -0.96
CA VAL A 63 11.66 -3.39 -1.69
C VAL A 63 11.88 -4.55 -2.65
N LEU A 64 11.23 -4.43 -3.81
CA LEU A 64 11.33 -5.32 -4.93
C LEU A 64 12.82 -5.32 -5.34
N PRO A 65 13.45 -6.49 -5.55
CA PRO A 65 14.81 -6.55 -6.06
C PRO A 65 14.94 -5.65 -7.31
N ASP A 66 15.98 -4.81 -7.38
CA ASP A 66 16.17 -3.80 -8.44
C ASP A 66 16.00 -4.37 -9.87
N ASP A 67 16.27 -5.66 -10.02
CA ASP A 67 16.15 -6.45 -11.25
C ASP A 67 14.71 -6.57 -11.78
N ILE A 68 13.70 -6.51 -10.90
CA ILE A 68 12.28 -6.52 -11.29
C ILE A 68 11.75 -5.10 -11.44
N ARG A 69 12.26 -4.12 -10.66
CA ARG A 69 11.89 -2.70 -10.80
C ARG A 69 12.25 -2.16 -12.20
N SER A 70 13.40 -2.57 -12.72
CA SER A 70 13.85 -2.21 -14.07
C SER A 70 12.96 -2.80 -15.18
N LYS A 71 12.55 -4.07 -15.07
CA LYS A 71 11.66 -4.72 -16.05
C LYS A 71 10.20 -4.26 -15.96
N ALA A 72 9.66 -4.12 -14.75
CA ALA A 72 8.30 -3.64 -14.52
C ALA A 72 8.15 -2.15 -14.87
N SER A 73 9.16 -1.32 -14.61
CA SER A 73 9.20 0.06 -15.09
C SER A 73 9.26 0.09 -16.61
N SER A 74 10.08 -0.75 -17.27
CA SER A 74 10.14 -0.79 -18.74
C SER A 74 8.79 -1.16 -19.38
N SER A 75 8.02 -2.08 -18.78
CA SER A 75 6.69 -2.47 -19.29
C SER A 75 5.67 -1.34 -19.14
N ARG A 76 5.57 -0.73 -17.96
CA ARG A 76 4.61 0.37 -17.70
C ARG A 76 4.99 1.67 -18.41
N VAL A 77 6.29 1.95 -18.54
CA VAL A 77 6.81 3.08 -19.34
C VAL A 77 6.51 2.86 -20.82
N SER A 78 6.64 1.63 -21.34
CA SER A 78 6.27 1.30 -22.72
C SER A 78 4.75 1.40 -22.96
N GLU A 79 3.92 0.96 -22.01
CA GLU A 79 2.46 1.11 -22.10
C GLU A 79 2.03 2.59 -22.04
N GLY A 80 2.63 3.37 -21.15
CA GLY A 80 2.42 4.83 -21.07
C GLY A 80 2.84 5.54 -22.36
N ALA A 81 4.01 5.20 -22.91
CA ALA A 81 4.49 5.77 -24.17
C ALA A 81 3.60 5.41 -25.37
N ALA A 82 3.02 4.21 -25.38
CA ALA A 82 2.08 3.78 -26.42
C ALA A 82 0.75 4.54 -26.32
N LEU A 83 0.27 4.85 -25.11
CA LEU A 83 -0.94 5.65 -24.91
C LEU A 83 -0.75 7.09 -25.42
N ILE A 84 0.39 7.70 -25.10
CA ILE A 84 0.74 9.06 -25.54
C ILE A 84 0.89 9.10 -27.07
N SER A 85 1.56 8.13 -27.67
CA SER A 85 1.72 8.07 -29.13
C SER A 85 0.36 7.95 -29.85
N LYS A 86 -0.53 7.09 -29.35
CA LYS A 86 -1.90 6.95 -29.89
C LYS A 86 -2.74 8.23 -29.76
N PHE A 87 -2.52 9.02 -28.70
CA PHE A 87 -3.19 10.30 -28.52
C PHE A 87 -2.80 11.29 -29.63
N TYR A 88 -1.50 11.49 -29.86
CA TYR A 88 -1.02 12.41 -30.91
C TYR A 88 -1.48 11.97 -32.31
N GLU A 89 -1.43 10.66 -32.62
CA GLU A 89 -1.91 10.12 -33.90
C GLU A 89 -3.42 10.33 -34.10
N ARG A 90 -4.24 10.05 -33.06
CA ARG A 90 -5.70 10.14 -33.16
C ARG A 90 -6.19 11.57 -33.34
N PHE A 91 -5.52 12.53 -32.72
CA PHE A 91 -5.91 13.93 -32.77
C PHE A 91 -5.12 14.75 -33.82
N SER A 92 -4.26 14.10 -34.61
CA SER A 92 -3.39 14.74 -35.61
C SER A 92 -2.57 15.90 -35.05
N ILE A 93 -2.12 15.77 -33.79
CA ILE A 93 -1.33 16.78 -33.10
C ILE A 93 0.15 16.43 -33.31
N GLN A 94 0.97 17.41 -33.67
CA GLN A 94 2.41 17.19 -33.75
C GLN A 94 2.97 16.83 -32.37
N ARG A 95 3.70 15.72 -32.31
CA ARG A 95 4.39 15.30 -31.10
C ARG A 95 5.60 16.23 -30.89
N PRO A 96 5.75 16.87 -29.73
CA PRO A 96 6.93 17.69 -29.43
C PRO A 96 8.20 16.83 -29.40
N SER A 97 9.33 17.43 -29.77
CA SER A 97 10.62 16.75 -29.73
C SER A 97 10.96 16.36 -28.29
N PRO A 98 11.61 15.20 -28.03
CA PRO A 98 12.05 14.83 -26.68
C PRO A 98 12.95 15.88 -26.00
N ASP A 99 13.70 16.67 -26.80
CA ASP A 99 14.54 17.78 -26.32
C ASP A 99 13.74 19.05 -25.99
N GLU A 100 12.44 19.08 -26.32
CA GLU A 100 11.47 20.12 -25.97
C GLU A 100 10.50 19.63 -24.86
N ALA A 101 10.89 18.61 -24.09
CA ALA A 101 10.10 18.14 -22.97
C ALA A 101 10.02 19.23 -21.89
N PHE A 102 8.97 20.04 -21.96
CA PHE A 102 8.69 21.05 -20.95
C PHE A 102 8.51 20.38 -19.58
N ASP A 103 9.09 20.99 -18.56
CA ASP A 103 8.86 20.56 -17.18
C ASP A 103 7.37 20.66 -16.87
N TYR A 104 6.82 19.60 -16.29
CA TYR A 104 5.38 19.51 -16.00
C TYR A 104 4.94 20.63 -15.07
N ASP A 105 5.81 21.00 -14.12
CA ASP A 105 5.56 22.06 -13.15
C ASP A 105 5.51 23.43 -13.85
N GLU A 106 6.38 23.66 -14.83
CA GLU A 106 6.44 24.91 -15.60
C GLU A 106 5.21 25.07 -16.51
N LEU A 107 4.77 23.98 -17.16
CA LEU A 107 3.52 23.97 -17.94
C LEU A 107 2.28 24.20 -17.06
N TYR A 108 2.28 23.62 -15.86
CA TYR A 108 1.19 23.80 -14.92
C TYR A 108 1.11 25.25 -14.45
N ASP A 109 2.24 25.85 -14.07
CA ASP A 109 2.30 27.25 -13.65
C ASP A 109 1.89 28.20 -14.79
N GLN A 110 2.30 27.92 -16.03
CA GLN A 110 1.88 28.69 -17.19
C GLN A 110 0.36 28.60 -17.42
N MET A 111 -0.21 27.39 -17.41
CA MET A 111 -1.66 27.18 -17.56
C MET A 111 -2.46 27.87 -16.45
N MET A 112 -1.96 27.83 -15.22
CA MET A 112 -2.57 28.54 -14.10
C MET A 112 -2.50 30.04 -14.32
N SER A 113 -1.36 30.57 -14.75
CA SER A 113 -1.19 32.01 -15.02
C SER A 113 -2.07 32.54 -16.15
N GLU A 114 -2.30 31.75 -17.21
CA GLU A 114 -3.12 32.13 -18.36
C GLU A 114 -4.63 32.09 -18.06
N ARG A 115 -5.08 31.22 -17.15
CA ARG A 115 -6.51 31.07 -16.80
C ARG A 115 -6.91 31.74 -15.49
N PHE A 116 -5.98 32.36 -14.76
CA PHE A 116 -6.27 32.91 -13.42
C PHE A 116 -7.37 33.98 -13.42
N SER A 117 -7.60 34.67 -14.54
CA SER A 117 -8.66 35.69 -14.64
C SER A 117 -10.08 35.12 -14.81
N ASP A 118 -10.22 33.91 -15.36
CA ASP A 118 -11.54 33.30 -15.63
C ASP A 118 -12.15 32.61 -14.40
N TRP A 119 -11.34 32.32 -13.38
CA TRP A 119 -11.76 31.52 -12.21
C TRP A 119 -12.11 32.33 -10.96
N ILE A 120 -11.93 33.66 -10.99
CA ILE A 120 -12.23 34.55 -9.85
C ILE A 120 -13.60 35.24 -9.95
N GLU A 121 -14.32 35.13 -11.07
CA GLU A 121 -15.69 35.65 -11.23
C GLU A 121 -16.76 34.55 -11.32
N LEU A 122 -16.84 33.65 -10.33
CA LEU A 122 -18.06 32.85 -10.04
C LEU A 122 -18.25 32.66 -8.54
#